data_AF-A0A7G1DR43-F1
#
_entry.id   AF-A0A7G1DR43-F1
#
_cell.length_a   1.000
_cell.length_b   1.000
_cell.length_c   1.000
_cell.angle_alpha   90.00
_cell.angle_beta   90.00
_cell.angle_gamma   90.00
#
_symmetry.space_group_name_H-M   'P 1'
#
loop_
_entity.id
_entity.type
_entity.pdbx_description
1 polymer ?
#
loop_
_entity_poly.entity_id
_entity_poly.type
_entity_poly.pdbx_seq_one_letter_code
_entity_poly.pdbx_strand_id
1 'polypeptide(L)'
;TIFKWDKTPKGMEIWNSNHTPKTWMQFSVVWVSQEITQKIGLNKIKNYLKDFDYGNQDFSGDKERNNGLTEAWLESSLKISP
;
A
#
# COMPACT_ATOMS: atom_id res chain seq x y z
N THR A 1 -12.56 -7.29 11.02
CA THR A 1 -12.50 -7.00 9.57
C THR A 1 -11.78 -8.12 8.85
N ILE A 2 -12.29 -8.54 7.69
CA ILE A 2 -11.66 -9.54 6.81
C ILE A 2 -11.47 -8.89 5.43
N PHE A 3 -10.25 -8.95 4.91
CA PHE A 3 -9.91 -8.65 3.51
C PHE A 3 -10.16 -9.90 2.69
N LYS A 4 -11.06 -9.81 1.71
CA LYS A 4 -11.50 -10.96 0.93
C LYS A 4 -10.63 -11.13 -0.30
N TRP A 5 -10.06 -12.30 -0.46
CA TRP A 5 -9.28 -12.64 -1.65
C TRP A 5 -10.22 -12.87 -2.84
N ASP A 6 -9.84 -12.31 -3.99
CA ASP A 6 -10.57 -12.37 -5.26
C ASP A 6 -10.32 -13.68 -6.05
N LYS A 7 -9.57 -14.62 -5.46
CA LYS A 7 -9.13 -15.89 -6.07
C LYS A 7 -8.12 -15.72 -7.22
N THR A 8 -7.59 -14.53 -7.43
CA THR A 8 -6.50 -14.30 -8.40
C THR A 8 -5.15 -14.55 -7.75
N PRO A 9 -4.21 -15.26 -8.40
CA PRO A 9 -2.87 -15.47 -7.84
C PRO A 9 -2.18 -14.14 -7.50
N LYS A 10 -1.65 -14.01 -6.27
CA LYS A 10 -0.99 -12.79 -5.79
C LYS A 10 0.54 -12.87 -5.74
N GLY A 11 1.12 -13.95 -6.28
CA GLY A 11 2.58 -14.13 -6.40
C GLY A 11 3.23 -14.94 -5.27
N MET A 12 2.65 -14.94 -4.07
CA MET A 12 3.06 -15.84 -2.97
C MET A 12 1.88 -16.69 -2.51
N GLU A 13 2.14 -17.95 -2.19
CA GLU A 13 1.08 -18.86 -1.76
C GLU A 13 0.39 -18.38 -0.47
N ILE A 14 1.16 -17.83 0.47
CA ILE A 14 0.61 -17.28 1.72
C ILE A 14 -0.28 -16.05 1.51
N TRP A 15 -0.24 -15.41 0.34
CA TRP A 15 -1.10 -14.27 -0.01
C TRP A 15 -2.41 -14.70 -0.69
N ASN A 16 -2.53 -15.96 -1.11
CA ASN A 16 -3.68 -16.51 -1.83
C ASN A 16 -4.82 -16.93 -0.86
N SER A 17 -5.18 -16.06 0.08
CA SER A 17 -6.21 -16.36 1.07
C SER A 17 -6.85 -15.09 1.63
N ASN A 18 -7.96 -15.23 2.35
CA ASN A 18 -8.52 -14.11 3.09
C ASN A 18 -7.56 -13.71 4.23
N HIS A 19 -7.42 -12.41 4.46
CA HIS A 19 -6.57 -11.90 5.53
C HIS A 19 -7.35 -11.07 6.54
N THR A 20 -6.80 -10.97 7.74
CA THR A 20 -7.22 -10.06 8.81
C THR A 20 -6.16 -8.97 8.95
N PRO A 21 -6.41 -7.87 9.70
CA PRO A 21 -5.35 -6.91 10.00
C PRO A 21 -4.10 -7.56 10.60
N LYS A 22 -4.28 -8.60 11.44
CA LYS A 22 -3.18 -9.36 12.04
C LYS A 22 -2.37 -10.10 10.98
N THR A 23 -3.02 -10.89 10.12
CA THR A 23 -2.30 -11.70 9.12
C THR A 23 -1.76 -10.88 7.96
N TRP A 24 -2.40 -9.76 7.62
CA TRP A 24 -1.85 -8.77 6.67
C TRP A 24 -0.50 -8.25 7.14
N MET A 25 -0.43 -7.75 8.38
CA MET A 25 0.80 -7.18 8.94
C MET A 25 1.87 -8.26 9.15
N GLN A 26 1.48 -9.46 9.63
CA GLN A 26 2.40 -10.55 9.90
C GLN A 26 3.09 -11.09 8.63
N PHE A 27 2.37 -11.16 7.50
CA PHE A 27 2.86 -11.76 6.26
C PHE A 27 3.17 -10.74 5.16
N SER A 28 3.16 -9.45 5.50
CA SER A 28 3.40 -8.34 4.56
C SER A 28 2.59 -8.48 3.26
N VAL A 29 1.27 -8.70 3.41
CA VAL A 29 0.40 -9.02 2.28
C VAL A 29 0.14 -7.77 1.44
N VAL A 30 0.95 -7.53 0.40
CA VAL A 30 0.98 -6.27 -0.35
C VAL A 30 -0.38 -5.90 -0.97
N TRP A 31 -1.12 -6.86 -1.50
CA TRP A 31 -2.41 -6.58 -2.14
C TRP A 31 -3.44 -5.98 -1.16
N VAL A 32 -3.34 -6.32 0.13
CA VAL A 32 -4.19 -5.70 1.18
C VAL A 32 -3.82 -4.23 1.37
N SER A 33 -2.52 -3.90 1.40
CA SER A 33 -2.06 -2.51 1.47
C SER A 33 -2.58 -1.70 0.28
N GLN A 34 -2.49 -2.27 -0.93
CA GLN A 34 -2.99 -1.66 -2.16
C GLN A 34 -4.51 -1.42 -2.12
N GLU A 35 -5.29 -2.31 -1.52
CA GLU A 35 -6.73 -2.12 -1.34
C GLU A 35 -7.02 -0.97 -0.34
N ILE A 36 -6.27 -0.91 0.76
CA ILE A 36 -6.44 0.09 1.81
C ILE A 36 -6.11 1.49 1.29
N THR A 37 -4.97 1.67 0.63
CA THR A 37 -4.54 2.98 0.09
C THR A 37 -5.51 3.52 -0.94
N GLN A 38 -6.06 2.65 -1.81
CA GLN A 38 -7.10 3.03 -2.76
C GLN A 38 -8.39 3.50 -2.05
N LYS A 39 -8.78 2.84 -0.95
CA LYS A 39 -9.95 3.24 -0.14
C LYS A 39 -9.73 4.55 0.62
N ILE A 40 -8.51 4.82 1.10
CA ILE A 40 -8.17 6.07 1.79
C ILE A 40 -8.13 7.23 0.79
N GLY A 41 -7.56 7.00 -0.39
CA GLY A 41 -7.43 7.97 -1.46
C GLY A 41 -6.26 8.94 -1.29
N LEU A 42 -5.80 9.49 -2.41
CA LEU A 42 -4.53 10.23 -2.51
C LEU A 42 -4.50 11.47 -1.60
N ASN A 43 -5.58 12.24 -1.55
CA ASN A 43 -5.64 13.47 -0.78
C ASN A 43 -5.46 13.23 0.72
N LYS A 44 -6.13 12.21 1.26
CA LYS A 44 -5.99 11.85 2.69
C LYS A 44 -4.60 11.31 3.00
N ILE A 45 -4.03 10.49 2.12
CA ILE A 45 -2.66 9.99 2.29
C ILE A 45 -1.66 11.15 2.31
N LYS A 46 -1.75 12.09 1.36
CA LYS A 46 -0.88 13.26 1.34
C LYS A 46 -1.01 14.12 2.60
N ASN A 47 -2.22 14.26 3.14
CA ASN A 47 -2.43 14.94 4.41
C ASN A 47 -1.75 14.20 5.57
N TYR A 48 -1.93 12.88 5.70
CA TYR A 48 -1.24 12.11 6.74
C TYR A 48 0.29 12.17 6.63
N LEU A 49 0.84 12.04 5.42
CA LEU A 49 2.28 12.16 5.19
C LEU A 49 2.82 13.52 5.65
N LYS A 50 2.06 14.59 5.41
CA LYS A 50 2.37 15.94 5.90
C LYS A 50 2.28 16.05 7.41
N ASP A 51 1.17 15.57 8.00
CA ASP A 51 0.94 15.67 9.44
C ASP A 51 1.95 14.87 10.26
N PHE A 52 2.51 13.80 9.67
CA PHE A 52 3.53 12.95 10.29
C PHE A 52 4.98 13.36 9.95
N ASP A 53 5.19 14.39 9.12
CA ASP A 53 6.52 14.76 8.60
C ASP A 53 7.26 13.55 7.99
N TYR A 54 6.54 12.76 7.18
CA TYR A 54 7.01 11.45 6.74
C TYR A 54 7.90 11.54 5.49
N GLY A 55 9.21 11.69 5.72
CA GLY A 55 10.22 11.62 4.68
C GLY A 55 10.04 12.68 3.58
N ASN A 56 10.13 12.29 2.31
CA ASN A 56 9.94 13.22 1.19
C ASN A 56 8.46 13.46 0.83
N GLN A 57 7.52 12.75 1.48
CA GLN A 57 6.07 12.86 1.29
C GLN A 57 5.58 12.66 -0.16
N ASP A 58 6.41 12.09 -1.03
CA ASP A 58 6.11 11.93 -2.45
C ASP A 58 5.33 10.62 -2.70
N PHE A 59 4.02 10.76 -2.87
CA PHE A 59 3.10 9.65 -3.17
C PHE A 59 2.65 9.62 -4.64
N SER A 60 3.46 10.16 -5.56
CA SER A 60 3.15 10.18 -6.99
C SER A 60 3.22 8.82 -7.67
N GLY A 61 4.05 7.91 -7.15
CA GLY A 61 4.37 6.64 -7.79
C GLY A 61 5.41 6.81 -8.89
N ASP A 62 5.47 5.84 -9.79
CA ASP A 62 6.39 5.86 -10.91
C ASP A 62 5.95 6.87 -11.96
N LYS A 63 6.95 7.48 -12.60
CA LYS A 63 6.75 8.45 -13.67
C LYS A 63 5.82 7.88 -14.75
N GLU A 64 4.77 8.64 -15.06
CA GLU A 64 3.79 8.34 -16.12
C GLU A 64 2.96 7.05 -15.93
N ARG A 65 3.03 6.37 -14.78
CA ARG A 65 2.28 5.12 -14.52
C ARG A 65 1.00 5.30 -13.71
N ASN A 66 0.83 6.44 -13.04
CA ASN A 66 -0.35 6.73 -12.19
C ASN A 66 -0.62 5.63 -11.14
N ASN A 67 0.44 5.05 -10.57
CA ASN A 67 0.41 3.93 -9.62
C ASN A 67 0.70 4.38 -8.17
N GLY A 68 0.61 5.68 -7.85
CA GLY A 68 0.92 6.17 -6.51
C GLY A 68 0.14 5.47 -5.39
N LEU A 69 -1.15 5.20 -5.62
CA LEU A 69 -1.98 4.47 -4.66
C LEU A 69 -1.63 2.98 -4.52
N THR A 70 -0.83 2.39 -5.40
CA THR A 70 -0.54 0.95 -5.39
C THR A 70 0.94 0.62 -5.21
N GLU A 71 1.85 1.56 -5.53
CA GLU A 71 3.28 1.28 -5.67
C GLU A 71 4.18 2.39 -5.09
N ALA A 72 3.67 3.54 -4.64
CA ALA A 72 4.53 4.67 -4.22
C ALA A 72 5.59 4.32 -3.14
N TRP A 73 5.31 3.34 -2.29
CA TRP A 73 6.21 2.88 -1.22
C TRP A 73 7.04 1.63 -1.58
N LEU A 74 6.85 1.08 -2.77
CA LEU A 74 7.51 -0.13 -3.27
C LEU A 74 8.66 0.27 -4.21
N GLU A 75 9.80 0.65 -3.63
CA GLU A 75 10.98 1.10 -4.39
C GLU A 75 10.69 2.22 -5.42
N SER A 76 9.75 3.11 -5.08
CA SER A 76 9.21 4.13 -5.99
C SER A 76 9.44 5.55 -5.42
N SER A 77 8.46 6.45 -5.60
CA SER A 77 8.57 7.88 -5.28
C SER A 77 8.79 8.17 -3.80
N LEU A 78 8.13 7.43 -2.89
CA LEU A 78 8.16 7.72 -1.46
C LEU A 78 9.49 7.25 -0.85
N LYS A 79 10.17 8.16 -0.15
CA LYS A 79 11.48 7.92 0.48
C LYS A 79 11.50 8.49 1.89
N ILE A 80 12.16 7.78 2.79
CA ILE A 80 12.39 8.20 4.18
C ILE A 80 13.81 7.77 4.59
N SER A 81 14.46 8.52 5.48
CA SER A 81 15.75 8.15 6.05
C SER A 81 15.61 7.01 7.07
N PRO A 82 16.70 6.25 7.36
CA PRO A 82 16.73 5.29 8.46
C PRO A 82 16.50 5.91 9.84
#